data_AF-A0A849NG40-F1
#
_entry.id   AF-A0A849NG40-F1
#
_cell.length_a   1.000
_cell.length_b   1.000
_cell.length_c   1.000
_cell.angle_alpha   90.00
_cell.angle_beta   90.00
_cell.angle_gamma   90.00
#
_symmetry.space_group_name_H-M   'P 1'
#
loop_
_entity.id
_entity.type
_entity.pdbx_description
1 polymer ?
#
loop_
_entity_poly.entity_id
_entity_poly.type
_entity_poly.pdbx_seq_one_letter_code
_entity_poly.pdbx_strand_id
1 'polypeptide(L)'
;MNLLKIFSNINVDTKTLSYADIKVLYSLCLKIACGYIAKVHSDKFCSKNRWNDNIDDVASDAIVPLFIQNEHGTIHIINSYNHWNSKILTENDARFFLSRLVWSRVEQRMAKVLKERDPIFNKIHKTLMNCIDGEVYKKQTFFGKAYFVRGSADEIFAPVINYDDFNELPAAIFYKKRSKLLEELFNFIASHTIYFPAIPVNILVNRIKVLYAGGIEITNNVHPICEQEIDLNNVLKKCLLDVEEKLKTKYCSTNKLNEEECELIANTFYQVSLDLKNGGMKGSLFSYMNDVDKSIRNDEFYSKYHGIVNYLFKSFKADIEEFINYE
;
A
#
# COMPACT_ATOMS: atom_id res chain seq x y z
N MET A 1 -17.36 27.06 -7.02
CA MET A 1 -17.32 26.11 -8.15
C MET A 1 -18.48 25.14 -7.98
N ASN A 2 -19.28 24.90 -9.01
CA ASN A 2 -20.56 24.20 -8.91
C ASN A 2 -20.44 22.81 -9.58
N LEU A 3 -20.09 21.80 -8.79
CA LEU A 3 -20.00 20.40 -9.23
C LEU A 3 -21.35 19.89 -9.71
N LEU A 4 -22.43 20.31 -9.06
CA LEU A 4 -23.78 19.95 -9.46
C LEU A 4 -24.05 20.39 -10.92
N LYS A 5 -23.58 21.58 -11.32
CA LYS A 5 -23.66 22.06 -12.71
C LYS A 5 -22.87 21.18 -13.68
N ILE A 6 -21.70 20.69 -13.28
CA ILE A 6 -20.87 19.81 -14.13
C ILE A 6 -21.58 18.46 -14.33
N PHE A 7 -22.14 17.88 -13.28
CA PHE A 7 -22.87 16.62 -13.36
C PHE A 7 -24.22 16.76 -14.08
N SER A 8 -24.91 17.91 -13.95
CA SER A 8 -26.12 18.21 -14.72
C SER A 8 -25.84 18.45 -16.21
N ASN A 9 -24.61 18.82 -16.56
CA ASN A 9 -24.16 19.03 -17.93
C ASN A 9 -23.65 17.74 -18.60
N ILE A 10 -23.68 16.59 -17.91
CA ILE A 10 -23.42 15.30 -18.55
C ILE A 10 -24.50 15.12 -19.61
N ASN A 11 -24.10 15.21 -20.88
CA ASN A 11 -25.02 15.08 -21.98
C ASN A 11 -25.55 13.63 -21.97
N VAL A 12 -26.86 13.51 -21.73
CA VAL A 12 -27.55 12.23 -21.59
C VAL A 12 -27.48 11.41 -22.88
N ASP A 13 -27.40 12.08 -24.04
CA ASP A 13 -27.41 11.45 -25.36
C ASP A 13 -26.01 11.05 -25.83
N THR A 14 -24.98 11.85 -25.52
CA THR A 14 -23.60 11.58 -25.98
C THR A 14 -22.72 10.93 -24.92
N LYS A 15 -23.14 10.89 -23.65
CA LYS A 15 -22.33 10.41 -22.51
C LYS A 15 -20.93 11.05 -22.44
N THR A 16 -20.82 12.30 -22.90
CA THR A 16 -19.55 13.04 -22.93
C THR A 16 -19.60 14.27 -22.02
N LEU A 17 -18.42 14.67 -21.55
CA LEU A 17 -18.17 15.93 -20.84
C LEU A 17 -17.30 16.82 -21.73
N SER A 18 -17.46 18.14 -21.59
CA SER A 18 -16.55 19.07 -22.27
C SER A 18 -15.13 18.91 -21.76
N TYR A 19 -14.13 19.20 -22.59
CA TYR A 19 -12.72 19.17 -22.16
C TYR A 19 -12.46 20.09 -20.95
N ALA A 20 -13.13 21.24 -20.89
CA ALA A 20 -13.05 22.17 -19.77
C ALA A 20 -13.58 21.54 -18.47
N ASP A 21 -14.72 20.86 -18.53
CA ASP A 21 -15.31 20.17 -17.37
C ASP A 21 -14.43 19.00 -16.90
N ILE A 22 -13.85 18.24 -17.84
CA ILE A 22 -12.90 17.16 -17.53
C ILE A 22 -11.69 17.71 -16.78
N LYS A 23 -11.10 18.81 -17.26
CA LYS A 23 -9.93 19.43 -16.61
C LYS A 23 -10.24 19.89 -15.19
N VAL A 24 -11.43 20.47 -14.99
CA VAL A 24 -11.91 20.91 -13.66
C VAL A 24 -12.13 19.71 -12.73
N LEU A 25 -12.81 18.66 -13.20
CA LEU A 25 -13.04 17.44 -12.43
C LEU A 25 -11.72 16.74 -12.08
N TYR A 26 -10.79 16.64 -13.01
CA TYR A 26 -9.47 16.05 -12.79
C TYR A 26 -8.73 16.78 -11.67
N SER A 27 -8.65 18.12 -11.74
CA SER A 27 -7.99 18.93 -10.71
C SER A 27 -8.63 18.74 -9.32
N LEU A 28 -9.95 18.63 -9.24
CA LEU A 28 -10.63 18.33 -7.98
C LEU A 28 -10.33 16.92 -7.47
N CYS A 29 -10.41 15.91 -8.34
CA CYS A 29 -10.12 14.53 -7.98
C CYS A 29 -8.70 14.41 -7.44
N LEU A 30 -7.74 15.09 -8.07
CA LEU A 30 -6.35 15.10 -7.63
C LEU A 30 -6.22 15.69 -6.23
N LYS A 31 -6.82 16.85 -5.97
CA LYS A 31 -6.82 17.48 -4.63
C LYS A 31 -7.44 16.57 -3.56
N ILE A 32 -8.57 15.93 -3.87
CA ILE A 32 -9.23 14.99 -2.95
C ILE A 32 -8.31 13.79 -2.68
N ALA A 33 -7.69 13.23 -3.72
CA ALA A 33 -6.80 12.09 -3.62
C ALA A 33 -5.56 12.42 -2.77
N CYS A 34 -4.86 13.52 -3.06
CA CYS A 34 -3.69 13.96 -2.29
C CYS A 34 -4.06 14.18 -0.81
N GLY A 35 -5.17 14.89 -0.54
CA GLY A 35 -5.63 15.13 0.83
C GLY A 35 -5.99 13.83 1.57
N TYR A 36 -6.59 12.85 0.88
CA TYR A 36 -6.90 11.56 1.47
C TYR A 36 -5.65 10.73 1.77
N ILE A 37 -4.70 10.66 0.84
CA ILE A 37 -3.40 9.97 1.06
C ILE A 37 -2.64 10.61 2.22
N ALA A 38 -2.54 11.94 2.24
CA ALA A 38 -1.86 12.70 3.28
C ALA A 38 -2.52 12.58 4.68
N LYS A 39 -3.81 12.25 4.74
CA LYS A 39 -4.51 12.09 6.03
C LYS A 39 -4.51 10.64 6.51
N VAL A 40 -4.70 9.69 5.60
CA VAL A 40 -4.95 8.29 5.95
C VAL A 40 -3.68 7.45 5.89
N HIS A 41 -2.78 7.74 4.94
CA HIS A 41 -1.64 6.87 4.64
C HIS A 41 -0.30 7.42 5.13
N SER A 42 -0.07 8.74 5.13
CA SER A 42 1.19 9.32 5.65
C SER A 42 1.25 9.42 7.18
N ASP A 43 0.12 9.43 7.89
CA ASP A 43 0.11 9.48 9.36
C ASP A 43 0.10 8.08 10.00
N LYS A 44 -0.53 7.10 9.36
CA LYS A 44 -0.86 5.80 9.99
C LYS A 44 0.00 4.63 9.53
N PHE A 45 0.36 4.56 8.25
CA PHE A 45 1.07 3.40 7.68
C PHE A 45 2.58 3.58 7.57
N CYS A 46 3.07 4.81 7.69
CA CYS A 46 4.49 5.13 7.70
C CYS A 46 4.68 6.35 8.61
N SER A 47 5.84 6.49 9.27
CA SER A 47 6.16 7.70 10.03
C SER A 47 5.98 8.95 9.14
N LYS A 48 5.31 9.97 9.68
CA LYS A 48 4.84 11.26 9.11
C LYS A 48 5.59 11.93 7.93
N ASN A 49 6.84 11.58 7.62
CA ASN A 49 7.67 12.24 6.62
C ASN A 49 7.93 11.42 5.34
N ARG A 50 7.42 10.19 5.20
CA ARG A 50 7.96 9.24 4.20
C ARG A 50 7.23 9.18 2.84
N TRP A 51 6.03 9.72 2.73
CA TRP A 51 5.24 9.71 1.49
C TRP A 51 5.21 11.04 0.73
N ASN A 52 5.58 12.17 1.36
CA ASN A 52 5.38 13.51 0.81
C ASN A 52 5.92 13.68 -0.61
N ASP A 53 7.08 13.11 -0.93
CA ASP A 53 7.74 13.28 -2.24
C ASP A 53 7.02 12.54 -3.39
N ASN A 54 5.98 11.74 -3.12
CA ASN A 54 5.33 10.87 -4.12
C ASN A 54 3.79 10.86 -4.01
N ILE A 55 3.20 11.76 -3.20
CA ILE A 55 1.74 11.80 -3.03
C ILE A 55 1.05 12.15 -4.35
N ASP A 56 1.56 13.14 -5.07
CA ASP A 56 0.94 13.63 -6.31
C ASP A 56 0.97 12.58 -7.42
N ASP A 57 2.09 11.86 -7.57
CA ASP A 57 2.22 10.79 -8.56
C ASP A 57 1.28 9.62 -8.23
N VAL A 58 1.24 9.17 -6.97
CA VAL A 58 0.34 8.09 -6.54
C VAL A 58 -1.12 8.51 -6.64
N ALA A 59 -1.45 9.77 -6.30
CA ALA A 59 -2.78 10.34 -6.43
C ALA A 59 -3.21 10.40 -7.89
N SER A 60 -2.33 10.89 -8.78
CA SER A 60 -2.55 10.96 -10.22
C SER A 60 -2.81 9.57 -10.79
N ASP A 61 -1.92 8.61 -10.53
CA ASP A 61 -2.06 7.21 -10.95
C ASP A 61 -3.38 6.58 -10.47
N ALA A 62 -3.81 6.93 -9.26
CA ALA A 62 -5.07 6.42 -8.70
C ALA A 62 -6.29 6.95 -9.47
N ILE A 63 -6.29 8.23 -9.85
CA ILE A 63 -7.47 8.87 -10.46
C ILE A 63 -7.49 8.78 -11.99
N VAL A 64 -6.35 8.62 -12.66
CA VAL A 64 -6.26 8.52 -14.14
C VAL A 64 -7.29 7.52 -14.72
N PRO A 65 -7.50 6.31 -14.15
CA PRO A 65 -8.51 5.38 -14.62
C PRO A 65 -9.96 5.89 -14.59
N LEU A 66 -10.27 6.99 -13.87
CA LEU A 66 -11.59 7.62 -13.91
C LEU A 66 -11.82 8.43 -15.19
N PHE A 67 -10.75 8.83 -15.87
CA PHE A 67 -10.78 9.73 -17.03
C PHE A 67 -10.44 9.02 -18.34
N ILE A 68 -10.13 7.72 -18.30
CA ILE A 68 -9.96 6.87 -19.48
C ILE A 68 -11.34 6.46 -20.03
N GLN A 69 -11.47 6.42 -21.35
CA GLN A 69 -12.66 5.91 -22.04
C GLN A 69 -12.67 4.38 -22.00
N ASN A 70 -13.85 3.80 -21.77
CA ASN A 70 -14.05 2.36 -21.94
C ASN A 70 -14.14 1.97 -23.43
N GLU A 71 -14.28 0.68 -23.71
CA GLU A 71 -14.46 0.13 -25.07
C GLU A 71 -15.66 0.72 -25.81
N HIS A 72 -16.62 1.31 -25.09
CA HIS A 72 -17.81 1.98 -25.61
C HIS A 72 -17.66 3.51 -25.72
N GLY A 73 -16.44 4.05 -25.58
CA GLY A 73 -16.13 5.48 -25.69
C GLY A 73 -16.61 6.35 -24.51
N THR A 74 -17.18 5.75 -23.46
CA THR A 74 -17.68 6.46 -22.28
C THR A 74 -16.59 6.57 -21.21
N ILE A 75 -16.42 7.76 -20.64
CA ILE A 75 -15.45 8.00 -19.56
C ILE A 75 -15.93 7.34 -18.25
N HIS A 76 -15.04 6.67 -17.52
CA HIS A 76 -15.40 5.90 -16.31
C HIS A 76 -16.09 6.71 -15.21
N ILE A 77 -15.76 8.00 -15.02
CA ILE A 77 -16.43 8.85 -14.03
C ILE A 77 -17.91 9.07 -14.37
N ILE A 78 -18.24 9.20 -15.67
CA ILE A 78 -19.62 9.32 -16.16
C ILE A 78 -20.35 7.99 -15.95
N ASN A 79 -19.69 6.87 -16.25
CA ASN A 79 -20.26 5.55 -15.99
C ASN A 79 -20.57 5.35 -14.50
N SER A 80 -19.66 5.81 -13.62
CA SER A 80 -19.85 5.73 -12.16
C SER A 80 -21.00 6.62 -11.68
N TYR A 81 -21.19 7.79 -12.29
CA TYR A 81 -22.31 8.67 -12.01
C TYR A 81 -23.65 8.03 -12.43
N ASN A 82 -23.72 7.44 -13.62
CA ASN A 82 -24.95 6.82 -14.13
C ASN A 82 -25.40 5.59 -13.32
N HIS A 83 -24.46 4.89 -12.68
CA HIS A 83 -24.73 3.73 -11.82
C HIS A 83 -24.75 4.09 -10.32
N TRP A 84 -24.80 5.38 -10.00
CA TRP A 84 -24.86 5.83 -8.62
C TRP A 84 -26.28 5.65 -8.07
N ASN A 85 -26.42 4.88 -6.99
CA ASN A 85 -27.74 4.51 -6.46
C ASN A 85 -28.52 5.67 -5.80
N SER A 86 -27.86 6.78 -5.47
CA SER A 86 -28.48 7.92 -4.79
C SER A 86 -28.60 9.11 -5.74
N LYS A 87 -29.72 9.82 -5.73
CA LYS A 87 -29.85 11.05 -6.54
C LYS A 87 -28.89 12.12 -6.03
N ILE A 88 -28.17 12.78 -6.93
CA ILE A 88 -27.31 13.93 -6.61
C ILE A 88 -28.15 15.19 -6.79
N LEU A 89 -28.68 15.73 -5.67
CA LEU A 89 -29.60 16.87 -5.70
C LEU A 89 -28.91 18.17 -5.28
N THR A 90 -27.86 18.07 -4.47
CA THR A 90 -27.13 19.21 -3.92
C THR A 90 -25.65 19.17 -4.27
N GLU A 91 -24.98 20.31 -4.12
CA GLU A 91 -23.52 20.40 -4.24
C GLU A 91 -22.81 19.49 -3.22
N ASN A 92 -23.40 19.29 -2.03
CA ASN A 92 -22.85 18.39 -1.02
C ASN A 92 -22.95 16.93 -1.45
N ASP A 93 -24.06 16.53 -2.07
CA ASP A 93 -24.21 15.17 -2.63
C ASP A 93 -23.17 14.94 -3.73
N ALA A 94 -22.96 15.93 -4.59
CA ALA A 94 -21.98 15.85 -5.67
C ALA A 94 -20.55 15.70 -5.12
N ARG A 95 -20.21 16.46 -4.07
CA ARG A 95 -18.93 16.34 -3.36
C ARG A 95 -18.77 14.99 -2.67
N PHE A 96 -19.83 14.49 -2.04
CA PHE A 96 -19.82 13.20 -1.36
C PHE A 96 -19.61 12.06 -2.36
N PHE A 97 -20.36 12.06 -3.47
CA PHE A 97 -20.18 11.12 -4.58
C PHE A 97 -18.74 11.13 -5.09
N LEU A 98 -18.22 12.31 -5.45
CA LEU A 98 -16.88 12.45 -6.00
C LEU A 98 -15.81 11.98 -5.00
N SER A 99 -15.94 12.38 -3.73
CA SER A 99 -15.00 12.00 -2.69
C SER A 99 -14.98 10.49 -2.48
N ARG A 100 -16.15 9.85 -2.40
CA ARG A 100 -16.26 8.40 -2.22
C ARG A 100 -15.68 7.63 -3.40
N LEU A 101 -15.91 8.09 -4.63
CA LEU A 101 -15.33 7.49 -5.84
C LEU A 101 -13.79 7.60 -5.82
N VAL A 102 -13.26 8.79 -5.52
CA VAL A 102 -11.82 9.05 -5.47
C VAL A 102 -11.15 8.24 -4.37
N TRP A 103 -11.69 8.24 -3.14
CA TRP A 103 -11.14 7.45 -2.03
C TRP A 103 -11.08 5.97 -2.38
N SER A 104 -12.11 5.45 -3.05
CA SER A 104 -12.11 4.05 -3.48
C SER A 104 -11.01 3.74 -4.49
N ARG A 105 -10.73 4.66 -5.42
CA ARG A 105 -9.61 4.49 -6.36
C ARG A 105 -8.26 4.57 -5.67
N VAL A 106 -8.11 5.49 -4.73
CA VAL A 106 -6.89 5.63 -3.93
C VAL A 106 -6.61 4.34 -3.14
N GLU A 107 -7.58 3.78 -2.42
CA GLU A 107 -7.38 2.54 -1.65
C GLU A 107 -6.97 1.35 -2.53
N GLN A 108 -7.55 1.24 -3.73
CA GLN A 108 -7.13 0.23 -4.71
C GLN A 108 -5.68 0.42 -5.17
N ARG A 109 -5.27 1.67 -5.45
CA ARG A 109 -3.89 1.98 -5.85
C ARG A 109 -2.92 1.75 -4.69
N MET A 110 -3.24 2.21 -3.49
CA MET A 110 -2.40 2.03 -2.30
C MET A 110 -2.12 0.55 -2.02
N ALA A 111 -3.14 -0.32 -2.13
CA ALA A 111 -2.95 -1.75 -1.98
C ALA A 111 -1.97 -2.36 -3.01
N LYS A 112 -1.94 -1.84 -4.24
CA LYS A 112 -0.97 -2.25 -5.27
C LYS A 112 0.42 -1.71 -4.97
N VAL A 113 0.51 -0.42 -4.66
CA VAL A 113 1.78 0.25 -4.35
C VAL A 113 2.46 -0.43 -3.17
N LEU A 114 1.73 -0.78 -2.10
CA LEU A 114 2.29 -1.51 -0.96
C LEU A 114 2.89 -2.85 -1.38
N LYS A 115 2.19 -3.63 -2.22
CA LYS A 115 2.70 -4.93 -2.71
C LYS A 115 3.92 -4.80 -3.63
N GLU A 116 3.95 -3.80 -4.50
CA GLU A 116 5.06 -3.53 -5.42
C GLU A 116 6.30 -3.00 -4.70
N ARG A 117 6.07 -2.23 -3.63
CA ARG A 117 7.12 -1.59 -2.86
C ARG A 117 7.75 -2.57 -1.86
N ASP A 118 6.95 -3.41 -1.23
CA ASP A 118 7.32 -4.21 -0.08
C ASP A 118 7.06 -5.71 -0.32
N PRO A 119 8.10 -6.51 -0.63
CA PRO A 119 7.95 -7.93 -0.95
C PRO A 119 7.43 -8.75 0.24
N ILE A 120 7.74 -8.34 1.48
CA ILE A 120 7.27 -9.01 2.70
C ILE A 120 5.76 -8.80 2.84
N PHE A 121 5.30 -7.55 2.67
CA PHE A 121 3.86 -7.24 2.64
C PHE A 121 3.15 -8.08 1.57
N ASN A 122 3.73 -8.17 0.37
CA ASN A 122 3.16 -8.96 -0.73
C ASN A 122 3.03 -10.45 -0.38
N LYS A 123 4.07 -11.06 0.22
CA LYS A 123 4.02 -12.46 0.67
C LYS A 123 2.94 -12.70 1.71
N ILE A 124 2.90 -11.89 2.76
CA ILE A 124 1.90 -12.00 3.83
C ILE A 124 0.51 -11.86 3.22
N HIS A 125 0.31 -10.83 2.40
CA HIS A 125 -0.96 -10.60 1.72
C HIS A 125 -1.37 -11.79 0.85
N LYS A 126 -0.48 -12.33 0.00
CA LYS A 126 -0.78 -13.52 -0.82
C LYS A 126 -1.16 -14.72 0.04
N THR A 127 -0.44 -14.94 1.13
CA THR A 127 -0.69 -16.07 2.03
C THR A 127 -2.05 -15.95 2.73
N LEU A 128 -2.42 -14.74 3.17
CA LEU A 128 -3.75 -14.46 3.71
C LEU A 128 -4.85 -14.64 2.66
N MET A 129 -4.61 -14.27 1.40
CA MET A 129 -5.58 -14.50 0.33
C MET A 129 -5.82 -16.00 0.10
N ASN A 130 -4.79 -16.83 0.25
CA ASN A 130 -4.93 -18.28 0.19
C ASN A 130 -5.66 -18.88 1.42
N CYS A 131 -5.90 -18.11 2.50
CA CYS A 131 -6.74 -18.55 3.62
C CYS A 131 -8.24 -18.38 3.36
N ILE A 132 -8.59 -17.68 2.28
CA ILE A 132 -9.98 -17.35 1.97
C ILE A 132 -10.50 -18.45 1.06
N ASP A 133 -11.39 -19.27 1.61
CA ASP A 133 -12.27 -20.12 0.83
C ASP A 133 -13.66 -19.51 0.87
N GLY A 134 -14.24 -19.20 -0.28
CA GLY A 134 -15.46 -18.40 -0.45
C GLY A 134 -16.66 -18.89 0.35
N GLU A 135 -16.66 -20.16 0.76
CA GLU A 135 -17.65 -20.76 1.64
C GLU A 135 -17.53 -20.27 3.10
N VAL A 136 -16.30 -20.19 3.63
CA VAL A 136 -16.04 -19.87 5.04
C VAL A 136 -15.77 -18.38 5.22
N TYR A 137 -14.93 -17.81 4.36
CA TYR A 137 -14.55 -16.41 4.39
C TYR A 137 -14.61 -15.85 2.97
N LYS A 138 -14.97 -14.59 2.82
CA LYS A 138 -14.89 -13.92 1.52
C LYS A 138 -14.29 -12.54 1.66
N LYS A 139 -13.77 -12.05 0.54
CA LYS A 139 -13.25 -10.69 0.44
C LYS A 139 -14.38 -9.77 -0.02
N GLN A 140 -14.65 -8.72 0.75
CA GLN A 140 -15.60 -7.68 0.40
C GLN A 140 -14.92 -6.32 0.38
N THR A 141 -15.40 -5.43 -0.50
CA THR A 141 -14.94 -4.04 -0.54
C THR A 141 -15.95 -3.14 0.15
N PHE A 142 -15.51 -2.33 1.10
CA PHE A 142 -16.35 -1.36 1.81
C PHE A 142 -15.63 -0.02 1.88
N PHE A 143 -16.26 1.03 1.37
CA PHE A 143 -15.62 2.34 1.13
C PHE A 143 -14.26 2.23 0.42
N GLY A 144 -14.16 1.31 -0.54
CA GLY A 144 -12.92 1.09 -1.32
C GLY A 144 -11.83 0.30 -0.63
N LYS A 145 -11.94 0.07 0.69
CA LYS A 145 -11.03 -0.76 1.45
C LYS A 145 -11.44 -2.23 1.34
N ALA A 146 -10.46 -3.11 1.25
CA ALA A 146 -10.69 -4.54 1.27
C ALA A 146 -10.80 -5.05 2.71
N TYR A 147 -11.82 -5.87 2.97
CA TYR A 147 -12.04 -6.56 4.22
C TYR A 147 -12.20 -8.06 3.99
N PHE A 148 -11.80 -8.85 4.97
CA PHE A 148 -12.30 -10.20 5.13
C PHE A 148 -13.57 -10.18 5.95
N VAL A 149 -14.57 -10.93 5.50
CA VAL A 149 -15.84 -11.17 6.19
C VAL A 149 -16.14 -12.67 6.18
N ARG A 150 -17.03 -13.13 7.05
CA ARG A 150 -17.55 -14.50 6.98
C ARG A 150 -18.30 -14.72 5.67
N GLY A 151 -18.23 -15.93 5.10
CA GLY A 151 -18.86 -16.27 3.81
C GLY A 151 -20.36 -15.95 3.77
N SER A 152 -21.04 -16.18 4.91
CA SER A 152 -22.46 -15.89 5.12
C SER A 152 -22.83 -14.40 5.21
N ALA A 153 -21.87 -13.48 5.28
CA ALA A 153 -22.16 -12.05 5.41
C ALA A 153 -22.38 -11.43 4.02
N ASP A 154 -23.62 -11.08 3.67
CA ASP A 154 -23.91 -10.48 2.36
C ASP A 154 -23.35 -9.05 2.21
N GLU A 155 -23.48 -8.25 3.27
CA GLU A 155 -22.98 -6.88 3.30
C GLU A 155 -22.43 -6.45 4.66
N ILE A 156 -21.54 -5.46 4.62
CA ILE A 156 -21.08 -4.74 5.80
C ILE A 156 -22.07 -3.61 6.06
N PHE A 157 -22.86 -3.74 7.12
CA PHE A 157 -23.95 -2.81 7.46
C PHE A 157 -23.70 -1.97 8.73
N ALA A 158 -22.59 -2.20 9.43
CA ALA A 158 -22.23 -1.51 10.67
C ALA A 158 -20.79 -0.98 10.63
N PRO A 159 -20.41 -0.06 11.56
CA PRO A 159 -19.06 0.47 11.62
C PRO A 159 -18.02 -0.65 11.73
N VAL A 160 -16.95 -0.53 10.93
CA VAL A 160 -15.82 -1.47 10.93
C VAL A 160 -14.69 -0.93 11.80
N ILE A 161 -13.90 -1.83 12.36
CA ILE A 161 -12.77 -1.49 13.24
C ILE A 161 -11.76 -0.58 12.52
N ASN A 162 -11.36 0.49 13.19
CA ASN A 162 -10.43 1.47 12.65
C ASN A 162 -8.96 1.02 12.85
N TYR A 163 -8.00 1.76 12.30
CA TYR A 163 -6.58 1.41 12.37
C TYR A 163 -6.00 1.38 13.79
N ASP A 164 -6.36 2.35 14.62
CA ASP A 164 -5.77 2.52 15.95
C ASP A 164 -6.29 1.39 16.84
N ASP A 165 -7.61 1.21 16.90
CA ASP A 165 -8.27 0.13 17.65
C ASP A 165 -7.84 -1.27 17.16
N PHE A 166 -7.62 -1.47 15.86
CA PHE A 166 -7.14 -2.76 15.35
C PHE A 166 -5.72 -3.08 15.83
N ASN A 167 -4.86 -2.07 15.96
CA ASN A 167 -3.49 -2.25 16.45
C ASN A 167 -3.41 -2.41 17.96
N GLU A 168 -4.48 -2.09 18.69
CA GLU A 168 -4.61 -2.38 20.12
C GLU A 168 -5.08 -3.82 20.40
N LEU A 169 -5.47 -4.57 19.36
CA LEU A 169 -5.85 -5.97 19.52
C LEU A 169 -4.70 -6.81 20.13
N PRO A 170 -5.02 -7.75 21.05
CA PRO A 170 -4.02 -8.57 21.74
C PRO A 170 -3.10 -9.31 20.76
N ALA A 171 -1.78 -9.15 20.93
CA ALA A 171 -0.78 -9.78 20.07
C ALA A 171 -0.94 -11.32 20.02
N ALA A 172 -1.36 -11.94 21.13
CA ALA A 172 -1.64 -13.38 21.25
C ALA A 172 -2.59 -13.95 20.17
N ILE A 173 -3.51 -13.14 19.64
CA ILE A 173 -4.44 -13.56 18.57
C ILE A 173 -3.69 -13.75 17.24
N PHE A 174 -2.67 -12.92 16.99
CA PHE A 174 -1.90 -12.92 15.74
C PHE A 174 -0.87 -14.04 15.67
N TYR A 175 -0.59 -14.71 16.79
CA TYR A 175 0.32 -15.86 16.88
C TYR A 175 -0.38 -17.22 16.69
N LYS A 176 -1.67 -17.22 16.33
CA LYS A 176 -2.43 -18.45 16.08
C LYS A 176 -2.14 -19.01 14.69
N LYS A 177 -2.04 -20.34 14.56
CA LYS A 177 -1.90 -21.02 13.25
C LYS A 177 -2.86 -20.47 12.19
N ARG A 178 -2.44 -20.56 10.93
CA ARG A 178 -3.11 -19.96 9.76
C ARG A 178 -4.59 -20.24 9.69
N SER A 179 -4.98 -21.49 9.96
CA SER A 179 -6.38 -21.94 9.95
C SER A 179 -7.26 -21.29 11.02
N LYS A 180 -6.67 -20.84 12.14
CA LYS A 180 -7.40 -20.26 13.28
C LYS A 180 -7.27 -18.74 13.39
N LEU A 181 -6.27 -18.13 12.75
CA LEU A 181 -6.01 -16.69 12.84
C LEU A 181 -7.26 -15.85 12.51
N LEU A 182 -7.90 -16.12 11.36
CA LEU A 182 -9.08 -15.36 10.95
C LEU A 182 -10.26 -15.63 11.88
N GLU A 183 -10.48 -16.88 12.27
CA GLU A 183 -11.56 -17.27 13.17
C GLU A 183 -11.49 -16.54 14.51
N GLU A 184 -10.30 -16.53 15.14
CA GLU A 184 -10.05 -15.86 16.41
C GLU A 184 -10.18 -14.34 16.30
N LEU A 185 -9.69 -13.74 15.21
CA LEU A 185 -9.89 -12.31 14.96
C LEU A 185 -11.37 -11.96 14.81
N PHE A 186 -12.14 -12.74 14.05
CA PHE A 186 -13.57 -12.52 13.90
C PHE A 186 -14.31 -12.69 15.23
N ASN A 187 -14.01 -13.76 15.97
CA ASN A 187 -14.62 -14.02 17.27
C ASN A 187 -14.32 -12.88 18.24
N PHE A 188 -13.07 -12.42 18.30
CA PHE A 188 -12.67 -11.33 19.19
C PHE A 188 -13.36 -10.02 18.83
N ILE A 189 -13.34 -9.62 17.55
CA ILE A 189 -14.01 -8.38 17.10
C ILE A 189 -15.52 -8.44 17.43
N ALA A 190 -16.17 -9.58 17.16
CA ALA A 190 -17.60 -9.74 17.41
C ALA A 190 -17.99 -9.74 18.90
N SER A 191 -17.13 -10.27 19.78
CA SER A 191 -17.46 -10.47 21.20
C SER A 191 -16.89 -9.40 22.14
N HIS A 192 -15.81 -8.72 21.76
CA HIS A 192 -15.07 -7.79 22.62
C HIS A 192 -15.02 -6.35 22.08
N THR A 193 -15.65 -6.08 20.93
CA THR A 193 -15.69 -4.73 20.35
C THR A 193 -17.10 -4.36 19.89
N ILE A 194 -17.33 -3.07 19.62
CA ILE A 194 -18.60 -2.57 19.05
C ILE A 194 -18.67 -2.69 17.53
N TYR A 195 -17.61 -3.20 16.91
CA TYR A 195 -17.45 -3.16 15.46
C TYR A 195 -18.10 -4.38 14.78
N PHE A 196 -18.54 -4.17 13.55
CA PHE A 196 -18.87 -5.26 12.65
C PHE A 196 -17.63 -6.17 12.48
N PRO A 197 -17.78 -7.51 12.53
CA PRO A 197 -16.68 -8.45 12.37
C PRO A 197 -16.21 -8.51 10.91
N ALA A 198 -15.56 -7.44 10.47
CA ALA A 198 -14.86 -7.31 9.21
C ALA A 198 -13.40 -6.96 9.48
N ILE A 199 -12.48 -7.75 8.95
CA ILE A 199 -11.05 -7.58 9.20
C ILE A 199 -10.42 -6.78 8.06
N PRO A 200 -9.90 -5.56 8.30
CA PRO A 200 -9.27 -4.75 7.26
C PRO A 200 -7.97 -5.39 6.77
N VAL A 201 -7.93 -5.79 5.50
CA VAL A 201 -6.86 -6.65 4.94
C VAL A 201 -5.48 -6.00 5.06
N ASN A 202 -5.32 -4.77 4.59
CA ASN A 202 -4.01 -4.10 4.60
C ASN A 202 -3.51 -3.82 6.03
N ILE A 203 -4.43 -3.56 6.95
CA ILE A 203 -4.10 -3.33 8.37
C ILE A 203 -3.66 -4.64 9.01
N LEU A 204 -4.36 -5.74 8.74
CA LEU A 204 -3.98 -7.08 9.17
C LEU A 204 -2.57 -7.44 8.68
N VAL A 205 -2.28 -7.26 7.39
CA VAL A 205 -0.95 -7.54 6.80
C VAL A 205 0.15 -6.76 7.54
N ASN A 206 -0.05 -5.47 7.77
CA ASN A 206 0.93 -4.64 8.46
C ASN A 206 1.08 -5.03 9.94
N ARG A 207 -0.03 -5.33 10.63
CA ARG A 207 0.01 -5.75 12.03
C ARG A 207 0.78 -7.06 12.20
N ILE A 208 0.51 -8.04 11.32
CA ILE A 208 1.29 -9.28 11.22
C ILE A 208 2.75 -8.90 11.05
N LYS A 209 3.11 -8.19 9.97
CA LYS A 209 4.49 -7.83 9.65
C LYS A 209 5.25 -7.20 10.82
N VAL A 210 4.67 -6.21 11.50
CA VAL A 210 5.29 -5.53 12.65
C VAL A 210 5.57 -6.50 13.80
N LEU A 211 4.63 -7.40 14.09
CA LEU A 211 4.79 -8.40 15.16
C LEU A 211 5.90 -9.42 14.87
N TYR A 212 6.17 -9.76 13.59
CA TYR A 212 7.30 -10.62 13.22
C TYR A 212 8.63 -9.86 13.18
N ALA A 213 8.63 -8.64 12.64
CA ALA A 213 9.82 -7.80 12.57
C ALA A 213 10.36 -7.43 13.96
N GLY A 214 9.48 -7.30 14.95
CA GLY A 214 9.82 -6.97 16.33
C GLY A 214 10.59 -8.04 17.10
N GLY A 215 10.78 -9.25 16.52
CA GLY A 215 11.59 -10.30 17.16
C GLY A 215 11.11 -10.70 18.55
N ILE A 216 9.80 -10.68 18.79
CA ILE A 216 9.27 -11.21 20.05
C ILE A 216 9.55 -12.71 20.05
N GLU A 217 10.57 -13.13 20.79
CA GLU A 217 10.87 -14.51 21.15
C GLU A 217 9.67 -15.09 21.91
N ILE A 218 8.66 -15.53 21.17
CA ILE A 218 7.57 -16.30 21.75
C ILE A 218 8.04 -17.73 21.74
N THR A 219 8.21 -18.26 22.94
CA THR A 219 8.73 -19.56 23.33
C THR A 219 7.97 -20.78 22.78
N ASN A 220 7.19 -20.64 21.71
CA ASN A 220 6.50 -21.74 21.05
C ASN A 220 6.55 -21.58 19.52
N ASN A 221 7.48 -22.32 18.93
CA ASN A 221 7.85 -22.46 17.51
C ASN A 221 6.67 -22.84 16.59
N VAL A 222 5.77 -21.90 16.30
CA VAL A 222 4.78 -22.09 15.23
C VAL A 222 4.57 -20.78 14.50
N HIS A 223 5.06 -20.71 13.26
CA HIS A 223 4.74 -19.62 12.35
C HIS A 223 3.22 -19.63 12.04
N PRO A 224 2.51 -18.52 12.31
CA PRO A 224 1.07 -18.40 12.14
C PRO A 224 0.59 -18.40 10.68
N ILE A 225 1.46 -18.12 9.70
CA ILE A 225 1.02 -17.85 8.31
C ILE A 225 1.87 -18.61 7.28
N CYS A 226 3.17 -18.78 7.50
CA CYS A 226 4.03 -19.63 6.67
C CYS A 226 4.21 -20.98 7.37
N GLU A 227 4.23 -22.07 6.61
CA GLU A 227 4.56 -23.40 7.14
C GLU A 227 6.02 -23.50 7.60
N GLN A 228 6.84 -22.54 7.19
CA GLN A 228 8.26 -22.45 7.46
C GLN A 228 8.62 -21.14 8.20
N GLU A 229 9.66 -21.24 9.00
CA GLU A 229 10.19 -20.18 9.86
C GLU A 229 10.97 -19.16 9.03
N ILE A 230 10.30 -18.12 8.54
CA ILE A 230 10.99 -17.05 7.81
C ILE A 230 11.70 -16.16 8.83
N ASP A 231 13.00 -16.40 9.01
CA ASP A 231 13.87 -15.50 9.75
C ASP A 231 14.17 -14.27 8.89
N LEU A 232 13.28 -13.29 8.99
CA LEU A 232 13.39 -12.03 8.25
C LEU A 232 14.71 -11.30 8.48
N ASN A 233 15.32 -11.42 9.68
CA ASN A 233 16.60 -10.78 9.95
C ASN A 233 17.72 -11.45 9.15
N ASN A 234 17.73 -12.79 9.11
CA ASN A 234 18.70 -13.54 8.32
C ASN A 234 18.51 -13.33 6.81
N VAL A 235 17.27 -13.29 6.31
CA VAL A 235 16.99 -12.99 4.90
C VAL A 235 17.54 -11.60 4.54
N LEU A 236 17.17 -10.56 5.29
CA LEU A 236 17.65 -9.20 5.01
C LEU A 236 19.17 -9.09 5.11
N LYS A 237 19.78 -9.77 6.08
CA LYS A 237 21.25 -9.82 6.23
C LYS A 237 21.93 -10.46 5.01
N LYS A 238 21.43 -11.60 4.52
CA LYS A 238 21.95 -12.26 3.31
C LYS A 238 21.85 -11.33 2.09
N CYS A 239 20.67 -10.76 1.86
CA CYS A 239 20.48 -9.87 0.71
C CYS A 239 21.35 -8.59 0.78
N LEU A 240 21.63 -8.07 1.99
CA LEU A 240 22.57 -6.95 2.16
C LEU A 240 24.00 -7.34 1.79
N LEU A 241 24.45 -8.53 2.19
CA LEU A 241 25.77 -9.04 1.81
C LEU A 241 25.89 -9.19 0.29
N ASP A 242 24.84 -9.66 -0.38
CA ASP A 242 24.82 -9.76 -1.85
C ASP A 242 24.90 -8.38 -2.53
N VAL A 243 24.28 -7.35 -1.95
CA VAL A 243 24.41 -5.96 -2.42
C VAL A 243 25.84 -5.46 -2.25
N GLU A 244 26.45 -5.69 -1.09
CA GLU A 244 27.85 -5.31 -0.85
C GLU A 244 28.82 -6.03 -1.79
N GLU A 245 28.59 -7.32 -2.05
CA GLU A 245 29.39 -8.08 -3.01
C GLU A 245 29.24 -7.52 -4.43
N LYS A 246 28.01 -7.22 -4.87
CA LYS A 246 27.75 -6.59 -6.18
C LYS A 246 28.41 -5.21 -6.28
N LEU A 247 28.40 -4.41 -5.20
CA LEU A 247 29.09 -3.12 -5.13
C LEU A 247 30.60 -3.27 -5.32
N LYS A 248 31.22 -4.17 -4.53
CA LYS A 248 32.66 -4.44 -4.59
C LYS A 248 33.09 -4.96 -5.96
N THR A 249 32.36 -5.95 -6.50
CA THR A 249 32.78 -6.69 -7.70
C THR A 249 32.44 -6.00 -9.02
N LYS A 250 31.34 -5.22 -9.10
CA LYS A 250 30.89 -4.60 -10.36
C LYS A 250 31.16 -3.10 -10.45
N TYR A 251 31.40 -2.43 -9.34
CA TYR A 251 31.50 -0.96 -9.31
C TYR A 251 32.83 -0.49 -8.72
N CYS A 252 33.20 -0.94 -7.52
CA CYS A 252 34.45 -0.57 -6.86
C CYS A 252 35.68 -1.09 -7.63
N SER A 253 35.73 -2.39 -7.93
CA SER A 253 36.84 -3.02 -8.67
C SER A 253 37.04 -2.45 -10.09
N THR A 254 35.97 -1.92 -10.68
CA THR A 254 35.97 -1.31 -12.02
C THR A 254 36.21 0.20 -12.02
N ASN A 255 36.49 0.80 -10.85
CA ASN A 255 36.65 2.24 -10.64
C ASN A 255 35.45 3.08 -11.11
N LYS A 256 34.25 2.49 -11.21
CA LYS A 256 33.01 3.24 -11.51
C LYS A 256 32.55 4.05 -10.30
N LEU A 257 32.88 3.58 -9.11
CA LEU A 257 32.66 4.22 -7.83
C LEU A 257 33.95 4.08 -7.00
N ASN A 258 34.24 5.07 -6.17
CA ASN A 258 35.27 4.96 -5.15
C ASN A 258 34.73 4.20 -3.91
N GLU A 259 35.61 3.93 -2.93
CA GLU A 259 35.25 3.19 -1.72
C GLU A 259 34.19 3.91 -0.87
N GLU A 260 34.33 5.23 -0.68
CA GLU A 260 33.38 6.05 0.08
C GLU A 260 31.97 6.02 -0.53
N GLU A 261 31.89 6.07 -1.87
CA GLU A 261 30.62 5.97 -2.60
C GLU A 261 30.00 4.59 -2.49
N CYS A 262 30.80 3.54 -2.51
CA CYS A 262 30.32 2.18 -2.29
C CYS A 262 29.79 2.01 -0.88
N GLU A 263 30.48 2.55 0.13
CA GLU A 263 30.05 2.55 1.52
C GLU A 263 28.75 3.36 1.71
N LEU A 264 28.66 4.53 1.09
CA LEU A 264 27.44 5.36 1.08
C LEU A 264 26.24 4.58 0.52
N ILE A 265 26.41 3.88 -0.61
CA ILE A 265 25.34 3.06 -1.18
C ILE A 265 25.03 1.86 -0.27
N ALA A 266 26.02 1.16 0.28
CA ALA A 266 25.79 0.05 1.20
C ALA A 266 24.97 0.50 2.44
N ASN A 267 25.34 1.63 3.04
CA ASN A 267 24.59 2.23 4.15
C ASN A 267 23.18 2.67 3.74
N THR A 268 23.00 3.14 2.51
CA THR A 268 21.67 3.44 1.94
C THR A 268 20.80 2.18 1.92
N PHE A 269 21.34 1.04 1.49
CA PHE A 269 20.63 -0.24 1.49
C PHE A 269 20.36 -0.78 2.89
N TYR A 270 21.27 -0.57 3.84
CA TYR A 270 21.01 -0.87 5.24
C TYR A 270 19.78 -0.09 5.76
N GLN A 271 19.68 1.21 5.47
CA GLN A 271 18.50 2.01 5.83
C GLN A 271 17.21 1.50 5.13
N VAL A 272 17.30 1.11 3.86
CA VAL A 272 16.19 0.47 3.15
C VAL A 272 15.75 -0.83 3.84
N SER A 273 16.70 -1.65 4.30
CA SER A 273 16.40 -2.91 4.98
C SER A 273 15.69 -2.70 6.33
N LEU A 274 16.11 -1.69 7.10
CA LEU A 274 15.46 -1.32 8.36
C LEU A 274 14.02 -0.83 8.12
N ASP A 275 13.82 -0.07 7.07
CA ASP A 275 12.50 0.40 6.67
C ASP A 275 11.60 -0.77 6.25
N LEU A 276 12.10 -1.65 5.37
CA LEU A 276 11.40 -2.86 4.98
C LEU A 276 11.09 -3.73 6.20
N LYS A 277 11.98 -3.85 7.17
CA LYS A 277 11.70 -4.59 8.41
C LYS A 277 10.52 -3.95 9.16
N ASN A 278 10.55 -2.64 9.37
CA ASN A 278 9.57 -1.93 10.20
C ASN A 278 8.26 -1.56 9.48
N GLY A 279 8.05 -2.01 8.24
CA GLY A 279 6.86 -1.67 7.46
C GLY A 279 6.87 -0.23 6.93
N GLY A 280 8.01 0.46 7.01
CA GLY A 280 8.21 1.77 6.44
C GLY A 280 8.76 1.68 5.02
N MET A 281 8.48 2.68 4.19
CA MET A 281 9.21 2.86 2.94
C MET A 281 9.18 4.32 2.51
N LYS A 282 10.33 4.90 2.19
CA LYS A 282 10.40 6.27 1.66
C LYS A 282 9.96 6.33 0.21
N GLY A 283 9.52 7.53 -0.19
CA GLY A 283 9.04 7.82 -1.54
C GLY A 283 10.10 7.69 -2.64
N SER A 284 11.39 7.78 -2.32
CA SER A 284 12.48 7.68 -3.30
C SER A 284 13.78 7.10 -2.72
N LEU A 285 14.63 6.54 -3.59
CA LEU A 285 15.99 6.09 -3.24
C LEU A 285 16.92 7.27 -2.93
N PHE A 286 16.67 8.43 -3.53
CA PHE A 286 17.36 9.68 -3.17
C PHE A 286 17.12 10.04 -1.71
N SER A 287 15.88 9.94 -1.22
CA SER A 287 15.54 10.24 0.19
C SER A 287 16.20 9.27 1.17
N TYR A 288 16.58 8.06 0.75
CA TYR A 288 17.42 7.18 1.57
C TYR A 288 18.87 7.63 1.59
N MET A 289 19.45 7.88 0.41
CA MET A 289 20.84 8.26 0.28
C MET A 289 21.14 9.62 0.93
N ASN A 290 20.23 10.59 0.79
CA ASN A 290 20.33 11.91 1.42
C ASN A 290 20.21 11.87 2.96
N ASP A 291 19.58 10.84 3.52
CA ASP A 291 19.55 10.65 4.98
C ASP A 291 20.84 10.07 5.52
N VAL A 292 21.59 9.33 4.70
CA VAL A 292 22.94 8.87 5.03
C VAL A 292 23.94 10.01 4.86
N ASP A 293 23.86 10.75 3.76
CA ASP A 293 24.70 11.93 3.49
C ASP A 293 23.87 13.10 2.94
N LYS A 294 23.74 14.15 3.77
CA LYS A 294 22.97 15.37 3.45
C LYS A 294 23.61 16.22 2.36
N SER A 295 24.88 16.00 2.03
CA SER A 295 25.59 16.71 0.98
C SER A 295 25.16 16.28 -0.43
N ILE A 296 24.61 15.06 -0.58
CA ILE A 296 24.15 14.54 -1.86
C ILE A 296 22.97 15.37 -2.36
N ARG A 297 23.19 16.06 -3.48
CA ARG A 297 22.16 16.83 -4.15
C ARG A 297 21.31 15.96 -5.07
N ASN A 298 20.11 16.45 -5.37
CA ASN A 298 19.16 15.74 -6.22
C ASN A 298 19.69 15.53 -7.65
N ASP A 299 20.29 16.57 -8.25
CA ASP A 299 20.88 16.53 -9.59
C ASP A 299 22.07 15.56 -9.69
N GLU A 300 22.92 15.53 -8.66
CA GLU A 300 24.00 14.56 -8.54
C GLU A 300 23.48 13.12 -8.47
N PHE A 301 22.48 12.87 -7.61
CA PHE A 301 21.86 11.55 -7.51
C PHE A 301 21.35 11.05 -8.85
N TYR A 302 20.56 11.85 -9.57
CA TYR A 302 19.96 11.42 -10.84
C TYR A 302 20.97 11.25 -11.97
N SER A 303 22.04 12.04 -11.99
CA SER A 303 23.07 11.96 -13.02
C SER A 303 24.07 10.83 -12.79
N LYS A 304 24.41 10.52 -11.53
CA LYS A 304 25.52 9.63 -11.18
C LYS A 304 25.08 8.32 -10.53
N TYR A 305 24.22 8.38 -9.52
CA TYR A 305 23.93 7.22 -8.65
C TYR A 305 22.65 6.47 -9.05
N HIS A 306 21.66 7.16 -9.62
CA HIS A 306 20.31 6.62 -9.83
C HIS A 306 20.28 5.30 -10.60
N GLY A 307 21.07 5.18 -11.68
CA GLY A 307 21.13 3.95 -12.47
C GLY A 307 21.65 2.75 -11.65
N ILE A 308 22.69 2.97 -10.86
CA ILE A 308 23.33 1.94 -10.03
C ILE A 308 22.41 1.55 -8.87
N VAL A 309 21.94 2.53 -8.11
CA VAL A 309 21.12 2.31 -6.92
C VAL A 309 19.78 1.66 -7.31
N ASN A 310 19.15 2.07 -8.42
CA ASN A 310 17.92 1.44 -8.90
C ASN A 310 18.14 -0.01 -9.37
N TYR A 311 19.26 -0.31 -10.03
CA TYR A 311 19.60 -1.68 -10.41
C TYR A 311 19.78 -2.58 -9.19
N LEU A 312 20.61 -2.13 -8.23
CA LEU A 312 20.82 -2.84 -6.97
C LEU A 312 19.51 -3.02 -6.20
N PHE A 313 18.63 -2.03 -6.23
CA PHE A 313 17.35 -2.08 -5.53
C PHE A 313 16.40 -3.11 -6.12
N LYS A 314 16.32 -3.19 -7.45
CA LYS A 314 15.55 -4.24 -8.12
C LYS A 314 16.10 -5.62 -7.79
N SER A 315 17.42 -5.79 -7.80
CA SER A 315 18.05 -7.06 -7.45
C SER A 315 17.79 -7.42 -5.98
N PHE A 316 18.01 -6.49 -5.05
CA PHE A 316 17.78 -6.70 -3.63
C PHE A 316 16.35 -7.16 -3.32
N LYS A 317 15.34 -6.57 -3.98
CA LYS A 317 13.95 -7.05 -3.84
C LYS A 317 13.75 -8.44 -4.41
N ALA A 318 14.30 -8.73 -5.59
CA ALA A 318 14.19 -10.04 -6.20
C ALA A 318 14.82 -11.12 -5.31
N ASP A 319 16.00 -10.83 -4.75
CA ASP A 319 16.70 -11.71 -3.82
C ASP A 319 15.82 -11.97 -2.56
N ILE A 320 15.20 -10.92 -1.98
CA ILE A 320 14.26 -11.07 -0.86
C ILE A 320 13.04 -11.94 -1.25
N GLU A 321 12.44 -11.68 -2.41
CA GLU A 321 11.30 -12.46 -2.89
C GLU A 321 11.66 -13.93 -3.12
N GLU A 322 12.86 -14.20 -3.60
CA GLU A 322 13.39 -15.55 -3.79
C GLU A 322 13.51 -16.26 -2.44
N PHE A 323 14.25 -15.70 -1.49
CA PHE A 323 14.43 -16.30 -0.17
C PHE A 323 13.10 -16.56 0.55
N ILE A 324 12.17 -15.60 0.50
CA ILE A 324 10.85 -15.72 1.15
C ILE A 324 9.93 -16.75 0.46
N ASN A 325 10.21 -17.15 -0.79
CA ASN A 325 9.41 -18.14 -1.52
C ASN A 325 10.01 -19.55 -1.55
N TYR A 326 11.32 -19.69 -1.34
CA TYR A 326 12.01 -20.99 -1.28
C TYR A 326 12.25 -21.49 0.15
N GLU A 327 12.31 -20.59 1.13
CA GLU A 327 12.08 -20.92 2.54
C GLU A 327 10.61 -20.90 2.89
#